data_AF-A0A7C1DP14-F1
#
_entry.id   AF-A0A7C1DP14-F1
#
_cell.length_a   1.000
_cell.length_b   1.000
_cell.length_c   1.000
_cell.angle_alpha   90.00
_cell.angle_beta   90.00
_cell.angle_gamma   90.00
#
_symmetry.space_group_name_H-M   'P 1'
#
loop_
_entity.id
_entity.type
_entity.pdbx_description
1 polymer ?
#
loop_
_entity_poly.entity_id
_entity_poly.type
_entity_poly.pdbx_seq_one_letter_code
_entity_poly.pdbx_strand_id
1 'polypeptide(L)'
;MEIGRGAEALVEFREGKVFKTRIKKGYRETGLDEKIRKERTRKEARIMEKAGRVIKVPKVIVTEGPFTLVMEYLKGTKVRDMNRIDDSPGGVAEKIGVAVGRLHAGGIAHQDLTTSNMIIRDGEVYLIDFGLADRGRLEDFAVDLRVLREALTATHGEEAWTGVARGYRKGNPGWQAVMDRLVGVDRRGRYKIRQTPALSGMPKRANDAPDSPELSSVGCRLRHKQ
;
A
#
# COMPACT_ATOMS: atom_id res chain seq x y z
N MET A 1 20.62 20.08 -9.80
CA MET A 1 20.66 20.27 -8.33
C MET A 1 20.40 18.92 -7.67
N GLU A 2 21.24 18.49 -6.74
CA GLU A 2 20.96 17.30 -5.93
C GLU A 2 19.80 17.59 -4.97
N ILE A 3 18.77 16.74 -4.97
CA ILE A 3 17.57 16.88 -4.14
C ILE A 3 17.36 15.70 -3.19
N GLY A 4 18.22 14.68 -3.29
CA GLY A 4 18.22 13.55 -2.37
C GLY A 4 19.33 12.57 -2.69
N ARG A 5 19.86 11.92 -1.66
CA ARG A 5 20.85 10.87 -1.79
C ARG A 5 20.56 9.80 -0.75
N GLY A 6 20.28 8.60 -1.23
CA GLY A 6 20.14 7.42 -0.40
C GLY A 6 21.36 6.51 -0.50
N ALA A 7 21.31 5.41 0.24
CA ALA A 7 22.32 4.37 0.12
C ALA A 7 22.37 3.77 -1.31
N GLU A 8 21.29 3.80 -2.07
CA GLU A 8 21.21 3.11 -3.37
C GLU A 8 21.14 4.02 -4.59
N ALA A 9 20.72 5.28 -4.43
CA ALA A 9 20.49 6.19 -5.54
C ALA A 9 20.81 7.64 -5.18
N LEU A 10 21.25 8.37 -6.20
CA LEU A 10 21.31 9.82 -6.24
C LEU A 10 20.07 10.33 -6.97
N VAL A 11 19.40 11.33 -6.40
CA VAL A 11 18.20 11.97 -6.96
C VAL A 11 18.53 13.43 -7.27
N GLU A 12 18.38 13.80 -8.54
CA GLU A 12 18.70 15.14 -9.01
C GLU A 12 17.51 15.77 -9.73
N PHE A 13 17.34 17.07 -9.51
CA PHE A 13 16.45 17.92 -10.29
C PHE A 13 17.24 18.59 -11.40
N ARG A 14 16.81 18.41 -12.64
CA ARG A 14 17.38 19.05 -13.84
C ARG A 14 16.24 19.34 -14.82
N GLU A 15 16.16 20.58 -15.31
CA GLU A 15 15.20 20.98 -16.37
C GLU A 15 13.74 20.56 -16.11
N GLY A 16 13.24 20.71 -14.88
CA GLY A 16 11.86 20.36 -14.55
C GLY A 16 11.60 18.85 -14.41
N LYS A 17 12.65 18.01 -14.37
CA LYS A 17 12.55 16.55 -14.25
C LYS A 17 13.38 16.04 -13.09
N VAL A 18 13.04 14.83 -12.63
CA VAL A 18 13.77 14.09 -11.59
C VAL A 18 14.55 12.96 -12.23
N PHE A 19 15.85 12.91 -11.96
CA PHE A 19 16.79 11.88 -12.39
C PHE A 19 17.19 11.05 -11.17
N LYS A 20 16.79 9.79 -11.13
CA LYS A 20 17.16 8.84 -10.07
C LYS A 20 18.21 7.88 -10.60
N THR A 21 19.47 8.13 -10.27
CA THR A 21 20.63 7.37 -10.75
C THR A 21 21.09 6.39 -9.68
N ARG A 22 21.12 5.09 -9.99
CA ARG A 22 21.66 4.05 -9.09
C ARG A 22 23.18 4.15 -9.04
N ILE A 23 23.76 4.26 -7.85
CA ILE A 23 25.21 4.51 -7.64
C ILE A 23 25.98 3.17 -7.62
N LYS A 24 27.19 3.15 -8.21
CA LYS A 24 28.11 1.98 -8.15
C LYS A 24 28.49 1.66 -6.72
N LYS A 25 28.52 0.38 -6.36
CA LYS A 25 29.02 -0.08 -5.05
C LYS A 25 30.39 -0.73 -5.19
N GLY A 26 31.43 -0.04 -4.70
CA GLY A 26 32.83 -0.50 -4.81
C GLY A 26 33.14 -1.82 -4.10
N TYR A 27 32.28 -2.25 -3.18
CA TYR A 27 32.42 -3.55 -2.50
C TYR A 27 31.86 -4.73 -3.31
N ARG A 28 31.14 -4.49 -4.42
CA ARG A 28 30.57 -5.55 -5.27
C ARG A 28 31.47 -5.80 -6.47
N GLU A 29 31.50 -7.06 -6.91
CA GLU A 29 32.05 -7.42 -8.23
C GLU A 29 31.35 -6.59 -9.33
N THR A 30 32.11 -6.14 -10.33
CA THR A 30 31.66 -5.14 -11.31
C THR A 30 30.47 -5.65 -12.13
N GLY A 31 30.54 -6.87 -12.68
CA GLY A 31 29.47 -7.45 -13.48
C GLY A 31 28.18 -7.65 -12.66
N LEU A 32 28.31 -8.10 -11.41
CA LEU A 32 27.20 -8.23 -10.48
C LEU A 32 26.55 -6.88 -10.14
N ASP A 33 27.33 -5.85 -9.83
CA ASP A 33 26.80 -4.52 -9.50
C ASP A 33 26.03 -3.91 -10.69
N GLU A 34 26.59 -4.01 -11.89
CA GLU A 34 25.95 -3.54 -13.12
C GLU A 34 24.62 -4.24 -13.34
N LYS A 35 24.60 -5.58 -13.21
CA LYS A 35 23.37 -6.37 -13.34
C LYS A 35 22.31 -5.91 -12.34
N ILE A 36 22.65 -5.81 -11.05
CA ILE A 36 21.72 -5.38 -9.99
C ILE A 36 21.17 -3.99 -10.27
N ARG A 37 22.02 -3.02 -10.61
CA ARG A 37 21.58 -1.63 -10.86
C ARG A 37 20.67 -1.53 -12.06
N LYS A 38 20.97 -2.27 -13.13
CA LYS A 38 20.15 -2.32 -14.35
C LYS A 38 18.79 -2.97 -14.10
N GLU A 39 18.77 -4.11 -13.42
CA GLU A 39 17.53 -4.83 -13.09
C GLU A 39 16.63 -4.00 -12.19
N ARG A 40 17.19 -3.35 -11.15
CA ARG A 40 16.42 -2.48 -10.26
C ARG A 40 15.83 -1.27 -10.96
N THR A 41 16.61 -0.59 -11.81
CA THR A 41 16.13 0.57 -12.58
C THR A 41 14.96 0.19 -13.49
N ARG A 42 15.07 -0.95 -14.21
CA ARG A 42 14.01 -1.46 -15.08
C ARG A 42 12.78 -1.92 -14.29
N LYS A 43 12.98 -2.60 -13.17
CA LYS A 43 11.91 -3.08 -12.30
C LYS A 43 11.10 -1.89 -11.75
N GLU A 44 11.78 -0.87 -11.23
CA GLU A 44 11.14 0.33 -10.69
C GLU A 44 10.29 1.04 -11.76
N ALA A 45 10.85 1.29 -12.95
CA ALA A 45 10.11 1.91 -14.05
C ALA A 45 8.84 1.11 -14.41
N ARG A 46 8.96 -0.21 -14.56
CA ARG A 46 7.85 -1.10 -14.90
C ARG A 46 6.76 -1.10 -13.82
N ILE A 47 7.14 -1.12 -12.55
CA ILE A 47 6.18 -1.11 -11.44
C ILE A 47 5.49 0.25 -11.34
N MET A 48 6.22 1.36 -11.51
CA MET A 48 5.63 2.70 -11.54
C MET A 48 4.59 2.84 -12.67
N GLU A 49 4.90 2.36 -13.87
CA GLU A 49 3.93 2.35 -14.98
C GLU A 49 2.68 1.53 -14.65
N LYS A 50 2.83 0.36 -14.01
CA LYS A 50 1.70 -0.47 -13.59
C LYS A 50 0.89 0.22 -12.49
N ALA A 51 1.55 0.79 -11.48
CA ALA A 51 0.92 1.52 -10.38
C ALA A 51 0.15 2.75 -10.89
N GLY A 52 0.72 3.48 -11.86
CA GLY A 52 0.11 4.66 -12.47
C GLY A 52 -1.23 4.42 -13.17
N ARG A 53 -1.60 3.15 -13.42
CA ARG A 53 -2.91 2.77 -13.97
C ARG A 53 -4.02 2.76 -12.91
N VAL A 54 -3.67 2.67 -11.63
CA VAL A 54 -4.63 2.54 -10.52
C VAL A 54 -4.51 3.66 -9.49
N ILE A 55 -3.36 4.33 -9.41
CA ILE A 55 -3.07 5.42 -8.47
C ILE A 55 -2.26 6.53 -9.15
N LYS A 56 -2.12 7.67 -8.48
CA LYS A 56 -1.24 8.76 -8.92
C LYS A 56 0.20 8.46 -8.50
N VAL A 57 1.10 8.56 -9.47
CA VAL A 57 2.56 8.45 -9.34
C VAL A 57 3.19 9.49 -10.28
N PRO A 58 4.45 9.90 -10.08
CA PRO A 58 5.17 10.68 -11.07
C PRO A 58 5.18 9.97 -12.42
N LYS A 59 4.87 10.67 -13.52
CA LYS A 59 4.94 10.08 -14.85
C LYS A 59 6.38 9.65 -15.15
N VAL A 60 6.57 8.37 -15.48
CA VAL A 60 7.85 7.87 -16.02
C VAL A 60 8.03 8.48 -17.41
N ILE A 61 9.18 9.13 -17.64
CA ILE A 61 9.50 9.79 -18.91
C ILE A 61 10.34 8.84 -19.76
N VAL A 62 11.49 8.40 -19.22
CA VAL A 62 12.44 7.52 -19.91
C VAL A 62 13.43 6.92 -18.90
N THR A 63 14.20 5.92 -19.33
CA THR A 63 15.45 5.53 -18.65
C THR A 63 16.64 6.08 -19.43
N GLU A 64 17.44 6.94 -18.82
CA GLU A 64 18.67 7.46 -19.42
C GLU A 64 19.82 6.49 -19.14
N GLY A 65 20.25 5.78 -20.17
CA GLY A 65 21.17 4.66 -19.99
C GLY A 65 20.58 3.54 -19.11
N PRO A 66 21.40 2.60 -18.61
CA PRO A 66 20.91 1.43 -17.88
C PRO A 66 20.62 1.69 -16.39
N PHE A 67 21.04 2.84 -15.83
CA PHE A 67 21.08 3.05 -14.37
C PHE A 67 20.29 4.27 -13.88
N THR A 68 19.69 5.04 -14.78
CA THR A 68 18.98 6.27 -14.43
C THR A 68 17.53 6.21 -14.88
N LEU A 69 16.61 6.41 -13.93
CA LEU A 69 15.20 6.59 -14.18
C LEU A 69 14.87 8.09 -14.20
N VAL A 70 14.26 8.55 -15.29
CA VAL A 70 13.83 9.94 -15.46
C VAL A 70 12.31 10.01 -15.34
N MET A 71 11.84 10.87 -14.44
CA MET A 71 10.42 11.00 -14.13
C MET A 71 10.00 12.47 -13.94
N GLU A 72 8.69 12.69 -13.98
CA GLU A 72 8.06 13.99 -13.68
C GLU A 72 8.52 14.52 -12.32
N TYR A 73 8.85 15.82 -12.27
CA TYR A 73 8.99 16.52 -11.00
C TYR A 73 7.61 16.94 -10.47
N LEU A 74 7.27 16.47 -9.27
CA LEU A 74 6.05 16.88 -8.58
C LEU A 74 6.34 18.12 -7.72
N LYS A 75 5.85 19.28 -8.16
CA LYS A 75 5.80 20.48 -7.31
C LYS A 75 4.66 20.35 -6.29
N GLY A 76 4.95 19.74 -5.16
CA GLY A 76 4.00 19.50 -4.07
C GLY A 76 4.69 19.38 -2.71
N THR A 77 3.90 19.13 -1.67
CA THR A 77 4.39 19.03 -0.29
C THR A 77 4.51 17.56 0.10
N LYS A 78 5.65 17.14 0.66
CA LYS A 78 5.77 15.79 1.22
C LYS A 78 4.87 15.64 2.44
N VAL A 79 4.19 14.50 2.58
CA VAL A 79 3.30 14.26 3.73
C VAL A 79 4.06 14.41 5.04
N ARG A 80 5.29 13.87 5.14
CA ARG A 80 6.15 13.99 6.32
C ARG A 80 6.33 15.45 6.78
N ASP A 81 6.42 16.38 5.85
CA ASP A 81 6.75 17.78 6.15
C ASP A 81 5.48 18.61 6.48
N MET A 82 4.29 17.98 6.53
CA MET A 82 3.04 18.62 6.92
C MET A 82 2.86 18.62 8.44
N ASN A 83 2.56 19.78 9.04
CA ASN A 83 2.33 19.88 10.49
C ASN A 83 1.13 19.04 10.97
N ARG A 84 0.06 18.99 10.18
CA ARG A 84 -1.13 18.17 10.43
C ARG A 84 -1.69 17.69 9.10
N ILE A 85 -2.22 16.46 9.09
CA ILE A 85 -3.00 15.96 7.97
C ILE A 85 -4.49 15.99 8.35
N ASP A 86 -5.33 16.38 7.38
CA ASP A 86 -6.77 16.36 7.55
C ASP A 86 -7.29 14.92 7.57
N ASP A 87 -7.83 14.51 8.72
CA ASP A 87 -8.36 13.19 9.01
C ASP A 87 -9.89 13.10 8.87
N SER A 88 -10.54 14.23 8.55
CA SER A 88 -11.98 14.29 8.27
C SER A 88 -12.35 13.48 7.02
N PRO A 89 -13.63 13.08 6.85
CA PRO A 89 -14.07 12.41 5.64
C PRO A 89 -13.76 13.22 4.37
N GLY A 90 -13.02 12.61 3.44
CA GLY A 90 -12.54 13.27 2.22
C GLY A 90 -11.20 14.01 2.37
N GLY A 91 -10.67 14.09 3.59
CA GLY A 91 -9.38 14.69 3.91
C GLY A 91 -8.18 13.91 3.37
N VAL A 92 -6.98 14.47 3.57
CA VAL A 92 -5.71 13.92 3.08
C VAL A 92 -5.46 12.50 3.59
N ALA A 93 -5.75 12.22 4.87
CA ALA A 93 -5.56 10.89 5.44
C ALA A 93 -6.40 9.83 4.70
N GLU A 94 -7.66 10.16 4.39
CA GLU A 94 -8.52 9.25 3.64
C GLU A 94 -8.03 9.04 2.21
N LYS A 95 -7.57 10.11 1.54
CA LYS A 95 -6.99 10.01 0.19
C LYS A 95 -5.73 9.13 0.16
N ILE A 96 -4.89 9.21 1.20
CA ILE A 96 -3.74 8.31 1.36
C ILE A 96 -4.23 6.86 1.44
N GLY A 97 -5.21 6.60 2.30
CA GLY A 97 -5.84 5.29 2.42
C GLY A 97 -6.37 4.75 1.09
N VAL A 98 -7.09 5.57 0.32
CA VAL A 98 -7.62 5.17 -0.99
C VAL A 98 -6.49 4.83 -1.97
N ALA A 99 -5.44 5.64 -2.03
CA ALA A 99 -4.29 5.38 -2.89
C ALA A 99 -3.61 4.05 -2.53
N VAL A 100 -3.31 3.81 -1.25
CA VAL A 100 -2.69 2.57 -0.79
C VAL A 100 -3.60 1.36 -1.02
N GLY A 101 -4.90 1.52 -0.78
CA GLY A 101 -5.89 0.48 -1.05
C GLY A 101 -5.92 0.06 -2.52
N ARG A 102 -5.94 1.03 -3.42
CA ARG A 102 -5.91 0.77 -4.87
C ARG A 102 -4.60 0.15 -5.33
N LEU A 103 -3.47 0.54 -4.74
CA LEU A 103 -2.17 -0.07 -5.02
C LEU A 103 -2.18 -1.58 -4.67
N HIS A 104 -2.65 -1.91 -3.47
CA HIS A 104 -2.73 -3.30 -3.00
C HIS A 104 -3.76 -4.12 -3.80
N ALA A 105 -4.91 -3.53 -4.14
CA ALA A 105 -5.90 -4.16 -5.03
C ALA A 105 -5.34 -4.43 -6.44
N GLY A 106 -4.42 -3.59 -6.91
CA GLY A 106 -3.63 -3.81 -8.14
C GLY A 106 -2.54 -4.89 -8.00
N GLY A 107 -2.42 -5.50 -6.82
CA GLY A 107 -1.47 -6.58 -6.52
C GLY A 107 -0.03 -6.10 -6.33
N ILE A 108 0.19 -4.85 -5.96
CA ILE A 108 1.52 -4.26 -5.77
C ILE A 108 1.71 -3.95 -4.29
N ALA A 109 2.80 -4.44 -3.70
CA ALA A 109 3.28 -4.00 -2.39
C ALA A 109 4.40 -2.97 -2.63
N HIS A 110 4.36 -1.87 -1.90
CA HIS A 110 5.34 -0.78 -1.99
C HIS A 110 6.65 -1.14 -1.30
N GLN A 111 6.57 -1.81 -0.14
CA GLN A 111 7.70 -2.26 0.70
C GLN A 111 8.57 -1.14 1.28
N ASP A 112 8.14 0.11 1.17
CA ASP A 112 8.77 1.30 1.76
C ASP A 112 7.74 2.42 1.98
N LEU A 113 6.56 2.05 2.50
CA LEU A 113 5.40 2.93 2.53
C LEU A 113 5.44 3.90 3.73
N THR A 114 6.31 4.91 3.64
CA THR A 114 6.47 5.95 4.68
C THR A 114 5.88 7.29 4.23
N THR A 115 5.70 8.23 5.17
CA THR A 115 5.23 9.60 4.87
C THR A 115 6.22 10.42 4.02
N SER A 116 7.49 9.99 3.93
CA SER A 116 8.48 10.62 3.04
C SER A 116 8.29 10.26 1.57
N ASN A 117 7.61 9.13 1.31
CA ASN A 117 7.36 8.57 -0.01
C ASN A 117 5.96 8.93 -0.54
N MET A 118 5.42 10.05 -0.05
CA MET A 118 4.12 10.58 -0.45
C MET A 118 4.21 12.09 -0.67
N ILE A 119 3.69 12.57 -1.80
CA ILE A 119 3.60 13.99 -2.14
C ILE A 119 2.14 14.37 -2.35
N ILE A 120 1.72 15.47 -1.73
CA ILE A 120 0.44 16.11 -1.97
C ILE A 120 0.62 17.20 -3.02
N ARG A 121 -0.15 17.12 -4.10
CA ARG A 121 -0.21 18.13 -5.16
C ARG A 121 -1.66 18.28 -5.61
N ASP A 122 -2.15 19.51 -5.61
CA ASP A 122 -3.52 19.85 -6.03
C ASP A 122 -4.60 19.04 -5.29
N GLY A 123 -4.37 18.77 -4.00
CA GLY A 123 -5.26 17.96 -3.17
C GLY A 123 -5.23 16.46 -3.45
N GLU A 124 -4.37 15.98 -4.34
CA GLU A 124 -4.20 14.57 -4.68
C GLU A 124 -2.93 13.97 -4.06
N VAL A 125 -2.98 12.68 -3.74
CA VAL A 125 -1.85 11.93 -3.14
C VAL A 125 -1.09 11.21 -4.24
N TYR A 126 0.19 11.52 -4.39
CA TYR A 126 1.12 10.83 -5.27
C TYR A 126 2.04 9.94 -4.43
N LEU A 127 2.10 8.65 -4.75
CA LEU A 127 3.11 7.76 -4.20
C LEU A 127 4.39 7.85 -5.03
N ILE A 128 5.54 7.88 -4.36
CA ILE A 128 6.86 7.97 -4.97
C ILE A 128 7.77 6.86 -4.43
N ASP A 129 8.90 6.64 -5.10
CA ASP A 129 9.92 5.65 -4.73
C ASP A 129 9.43 4.19 -4.71
N PHE A 130 9.30 3.60 -5.89
CA PHE A 130 8.97 2.17 -6.05
C PHE A 130 10.23 1.29 -6.11
N GLY A 131 11.36 1.75 -5.52
CA GLY A 131 12.65 1.08 -5.61
C GLY A 131 12.67 -0.33 -5.00
N LEU A 132 11.82 -0.56 -3.99
CA LEU A 132 11.65 -1.86 -3.31
C LEU A 132 10.35 -2.56 -3.68
N ALA A 133 9.47 -1.89 -4.42
CA ALA A 133 8.14 -2.41 -4.71
C ALA A 133 8.20 -3.72 -5.51
N ASP A 134 7.17 -4.55 -5.35
CA ASP A 134 7.02 -5.80 -6.09
C ASP A 134 5.55 -6.23 -6.13
N ARG A 135 5.27 -7.34 -6.81
CA ARG A 135 4.03 -8.07 -6.64
C ARG A 135 3.89 -8.50 -5.18
N GLY A 136 2.85 -8.01 -4.52
CA GLY A 136 2.61 -8.29 -3.11
C GLY A 136 1.65 -9.45 -2.89
N ARG A 137 1.73 -10.03 -1.70
CA ARG A 137 0.76 -10.95 -1.11
C ARG A 137 0.16 -10.31 0.14
N LEU A 138 -0.76 -11.03 0.76
CA LEU A 138 -1.47 -10.58 1.96
C LEU A 138 -0.54 -10.11 3.09
N GLU A 139 0.56 -10.84 3.34
CA GLU A 139 1.56 -10.45 4.35
C GLU A 139 2.25 -9.14 3.98
N ASP A 140 2.64 -8.98 2.71
CA ASP A 140 3.39 -7.81 2.24
C ASP A 140 2.51 -6.55 2.36
N PHE A 141 1.22 -6.64 2.02
CA PHE A 141 0.25 -5.57 2.19
C PHE A 141 0.01 -5.19 3.66
N ALA A 142 -0.01 -6.19 4.56
CA ALA A 142 -0.15 -5.97 5.98
C ALA A 142 1.10 -5.29 6.57
N VAL A 143 2.30 -5.67 6.11
CA VAL A 143 3.55 -5.01 6.51
C VAL A 143 3.59 -3.57 6.02
N ASP A 144 3.19 -3.29 4.77
CA ASP A 144 3.08 -1.92 4.25
C ASP A 144 2.16 -1.05 5.13
N LEU A 145 0.98 -1.55 5.47
CA LEU A 145 0.04 -0.83 6.35
C LEU A 145 0.59 -0.61 7.75
N ARG A 146 1.33 -1.57 8.30
CA ARG A 146 1.97 -1.43 9.61
C ARG A 146 3.02 -0.32 9.59
N VAL A 147 3.92 -0.34 8.62
CA VAL A 147 4.98 0.67 8.46
C VAL A 147 4.35 2.05 8.28
N LEU A 148 3.30 2.15 7.46
CA LEU A 148 2.58 3.40 7.26
C LEU A 148 1.93 3.90 8.56
N ARG A 149 1.27 3.03 9.33
CA ARG A 149 0.68 3.40 10.62
C ARG A 149 1.76 3.92 11.58
N GLU A 150 2.86 3.19 11.73
CA GLU A 150 3.97 3.59 12.60
C GLU A 150 4.54 4.96 12.19
N ALA A 151 4.75 5.19 10.89
CA ALA A 151 5.23 6.47 10.37
C ALA A 151 4.24 7.63 10.61
N LEU A 152 2.95 7.39 10.39
CA LEU A 152 1.88 8.39 10.61
C LEU A 152 1.73 8.72 12.09
N THR A 153 1.64 7.71 12.97
CA THR A 153 1.53 7.93 14.42
C THR A 153 2.68 8.80 14.93
N ALA A 154 3.91 8.52 14.47
CA ALA A 154 5.10 9.25 14.90
C ALA A 154 5.13 10.71 14.46
N THR A 155 4.45 11.06 13.36
CA THR A 155 4.56 12.40 12.73
C THR A 155 3.27 13.23 12.78
N HIS A 156 2.10 12.59 12.82
CA HIS A 156 0.80 13.22 12.66
C HIS A 156 -0.28 12.73 13.64
N GLY A 157 0.07 11.87 14.60
CA GLY A 157 -0.85 11.34 15.62
C GLY A 157 -1.64 10.11 15.17
N GLU A 158 -2.37 9.50 16.10
CA GLU A 158 -3.15 8.27 15.88
C GLU A 158 -4.42 8.53 15.03
N GLU A 159 -4.96 9.74 15.08
CA GLU A 159 -6.18 10.14 14.38
C GLU A 159 -6.01 10.05 12.85
N ALA A 160 -4.80 10.38 12.37
CA ALA A 160 -4.37 10.21 10.98
C ALA A 160 -4.62 8.78 10.48
N TRP A 161 -4.33 7.77 11.30
CA TRP A 161 -4.53 6.37 10.92
C TRP A 161 -6.02 6.04 10.72
N THR A 162 -6.91 6.65 11.50
CA THR A 162 -8.36 6.42 11.36
C THR A 162 -8.86 6.84 9.97
N GLY A 163 -8.40 7.99 9.48
CA GLY A 163 -8.68 8.45 8.12
C GLY A 163 -8.12 7.50 7.06
N VAL A 164 -6.87 7.06 7.22
CA VAL A 164 -6.21 6.11 6.30
C VAL A 164 -6.93 4.76 6.26
N ALA A 165 -7.29 4.19 7.41
CA ALA A 165 -8.00 2.93 7.48
C ALA A 165 -9.37 3.03 6.80
N ARG A 166 -10.09 4.14 6.97
CA ARG A 166 -11.35 4.42 6.26
C ARG A 166 -11.14 4.47 4.75
N GLY A 167 -10.13 5.18 4.26
CA GLY A 167 -9.81 5.27 2.84
C GLY A 167 -9.38 3.94 2.24
N TYR A 168 -8.59 3.15 2.98
CA TYR A 168 -8.10 1.84 2.55
C TYR A 168 -9.25 0.87 2.25
N ARG A 169 -10.29 0.87 3.09
CA ARG A 169 -11.51 0.08 2.88
C ARG A 169 -12.22 0.44 1.57
N LYS A 170 -12.24 1.73 1.21
CA LYS A 170 -12.83 2.21 -0.04
C LYS A 170 -11.96 1.86 -1.27
N GLY A 171 -10.64 1.86 -1.10
CA GLY A 171 -9.69 1.61 -2.19
C GLY A 171 -9.44 0.13 -2.50
N ASN A 172 -9.72 -0.78 -1.56
CA ASN A 172 -9.40 -2.21 -1.70
C ASN A 172 -10.61 -3.11 -1.37
N PRO A 173 -11.22 -3.79 -2.35
CA PRO A 173 -12.30 -4.77 -2.08
C PRO A 173 -11.89 -5.90 -1.13
N GLY A 174 -10.61 -6.30 -1.14
CA GLY A 174 -10.04 -7.32 -0.26
C GLY A 174 -9.53 -6.79 1.09
N TRP A 175 -9.95 -5.60 1.52
CA TRP A 175 -9.40 -4.93 2.70
C TRP A 175 -9.50 -5.75 3.99
N GLN A 176 -10.57 -6.53 4.17
CA GLN A 176 -10.83 -7.29 5.41
C GLN A 176 -9.70 -8.26 5.70
N ALA A 177 -9.34 -9.10 4.72
CA ALA A 177 -8.25 -10.06 4.87
C ALA A 177 -6.91 -9.38 5.21
N VAL A 178 -6.64 -8.20 4.63
CA VAL A 178 -5.39 -7.47 4.89
C VAL A 178 -5.40 -6.90 6.31
N MET A 179 -6.51 -6.32 6.76
CA MET A 179 -6.66 -5.78 8.11
C MET A 179 -6.61 -6.88 9.18
N ASP A 180 -7.23 -8.03 8.94
CA ASP A 180 -7.13 -9.20 9.81
C ASP A 180 -5.68 -9.68 9.89
N ARG A 181 -4.98 -9.67 8.75
CA ARG A 181 -3.57 -10.04 8.71
C ARG A 181 -2.67 -9.05 9.45
N LEU A 182 -2.96 -7.75 9.34
CA LEU A 182 -2.26 -6.68 10.07
C LEU A 182 -2.27 -6.94 11.58
N VAL A 183 -3.40 -7.36 12.16
CA VAL A 183 -3.47 -7.72 13.59
C VAL A 183 -2.48 -8.84 13.95
N GLY A 184 -2.29 -9.82 13.07
CA GLY A 184 -1.31 -10.90 13.25
C GLY A 184 0.14 -10.46 13.06
N VAL A 185 0.41 -9.48 12.19
CA VAL A 185 1.73 -8.85 12.04
C VAL A 185 2.08 -8.05 13.30
N ASP A 186 1.13 -7.28 13.84
CA ASP A 186 1.32 -6.46 15.04
C ASP A 186 1.71 -7.29 16.26
N ARG A 187 1.04 -8.44 16.46
CA ARG A 187 1.35 -9.37 17.57
C ARG A 187 2.77 -9.95 17.52
N ARG A 188 3.38 -10.02 16.34
CA ARG A 188 4.75 -10.51 16.13
C ARG A 188 5.79 -9.39 16.18
N GLY A 189 5.37 -8.13 16.03
CA GLY A 189 6.23 -6.98 16.23
C GLY A 189 6.66 -6.86 17.69
N ARG A 190 7.97 -6.75 17.93
CA ARG A 190 8.48 -6.38 19.26
C ARG A 190 8.09 -4.94 19.56
N TYR A 191 6.93 -4.73 20.19
CA TYR A 191 6.59 -3.75 21.24
C TYR A 191 5.06 -3.74 21.38
N LYS A 192 4.58 -3.97 22.60
CA LYS A 192 3.15 -4.02 22.94
C LYS A 192 2.53 -2.62 22.80
N ILE A 193 1.93 -2.32 21.65
CA ILE A 193 0.97 -1.20 21.56
C ILE A 193 -0.26 -1.62 22.38
N ARG A 194 -0.59 -0.82 23.41
CA ARG A 194 -1.79 -1.00 24.23
C ARG A 194 -3.01 -1.09 23.31
N GLN A 195 -3.86 -2.09 23.54
CA GLN A 195 -5.11 -2.21 22.81
C GLN A 195 -5.95 -0.94 22.99
N THR A 196 -6.19 -0.19 21.92
CA THR A 196 -7.22 0.85 21.87
C THR A 196 -8.54 0.18 21.47
N PRO A 197 -9.65 0.41 22.19
CA PRO A 197 -10.92 -0.25 21.90
C PRO A 197 -11.59 0.43 20.69
N ALA A 198 -11.28 -0.06 19.49
CA ALA A 198 -12.01 0.32 18.27
C ALA A 198 -12.31 -0.90 17.40
N LEU A 199 -12.62 -2.05 18.01
CA LEU A 199 -13.15 -3.23 17.31
C LEU A 199 -14.20 -4.03 18.13
N SER A 200 -14.63 -3.57 19.31
CA SER A 200 -15.54 -4.32 20.19
C SER A 200 -17.04 -4.12 19.93
N GLY A 201 -17.42 -3.54 18.79
CA GLY A 201 -18.82 -3.21 18.46
C GLY A 201 -19.41 -3.95 17.26
N MET A 202 -18.89 -5.11 16.87
CA MET A 202 -19.47 -5.88 15.76
C MET A 202 -20.48 -6.92 16.27
N PRO A 203 -21.71 -6.97 15.74
CA PRO A 203 -22.64 -8.03 16.06
C PRO A 203 -22.05 -9.38 15.65
N LYS A 204 -22.07 -10.34 16.58
CA LYS A 204 -21.78 -11.74 16.29
C LYS A 204 -22.75 -12.20 15.20
N ARG A 205 -22.24 -12.97 14.22
CA ARG A 205 -23.08 -13.62 13.20
C ARG A 205 -24.25 -14.33 13.89
N ALA A 206 -25.47 -13.91 13.58
CA ALA A 206 -26.65 -14.73 13.82
C ALA A 206 -26.59 -15.90 12.82
N ASN A 207 -26.36 -17.10 13.33
CA ASN A 207 -26.65 -18.31 12.59
C ASN A 207 -28.15 -18.59 12.77
N ASP A 208 -28.97 -17.91 11.98
CA ASP A 208 -30.36 -18.31 11.76
C ASP A 208 -30.52 -18.50 10.25
N ALA A 209 -30.46 -19.76 9.82
CA ALA A 209 -30.88 -20.16 8.48
C ALA A 209 -32.41 -20.32 8.51
N PRO A 210 -33.18 -19.74 7.57
CA PRO A 210 -34.60 -20.01 7.45
C PRO A 210 -34.85 -21.31 6.67
N ASP A 211 -36.01 -21.89 6.97
CA ASP A 211 -36.55 -23.19 6.60
C ASP A 211 -36.40 -23.63 5.13
N SER A 212 -36.27 -24.96 4.96
CA SER A 212 -36.65 -25.68 3.74
C SER A 212 -37.87 -26.56 4.07
N PRO A 213 -39.03 -26.41 3.40
CA PRO A 213 -40.10 -27.40 3.44
C PRO A 213 -39.93 -28.41 2.29
N GLU A 214 -40.77 -29.47 2.31
CA GLU A 214 -40.96 -30.54 1.29
C GLU A 214 -40.20 -31.86 1.58
N LEU A 215 -40.76 -33.07 1.45
CA LEU A 215 -42.03 -33.55 0.90
C LEU A 215 -42.26 -35.02 1.34
N SER A 216 -43.54 -35.35 1.57
CA SER A 216 -44.21 -36.63 1.30
C SER A 216 -43.45 -37.97 1.43
N SER A 217 -43.79 -38.73 2.45
CA SER A 217 -43.61 -40.19 2.48
C SER A 217 -44.65 -40.86 1.58
N VAL A 218 -44.15 -41.44 0.48
CA VAL A 218 -44.88 -42.35 -0.41
C VAL A 218 -45.14 -43.67 0.31
N GLY A 219 -46.40 -44.11 0.25
CA GLY A 219 -46.88 -45.35 0.84
C GLY A 219 -46.43 -46.63 0.11
N CYS A 220 -46.25 -47.67 0.91
CA CYS A 220 -46.35 -49.10 0.57
C CYS A 220 -46.24 -49.83 1.91
N ARG A 221 -47.10 -50.79 2.31
CA ARG A 221 -47.88 -51.76 1.55
C ARG A 221 -48.76 -52.58 2.54
N LEU A 222 -49.79 -53.27 2.02
CA LEU A 222 -50.46 -54.50 2.53
C LEU A 222 -51.57 -54.32 3.61
N ARG A 223 -52.86 -54.54 3.31
CA ARG A 223 -53.64 -55.79 3.04
C ARG A 223 -54.26 -56.43 4.32
N HIS A 224 -55.60 -56.38 4.44
CA HIS A 224 -56.58 -57.47 4.70
C HIS A 224 -57.86 -56.92 5.39
N LYS A 225 -59.06 -57.11 4.78
CA LYS A 225 -60.13 -58.07 5.16
C LYS A 225 -60.54 -57.90 6.64
N GLN A 226 -61.77 -57.61 7.05
CA GLN A 226 -63.13 -57.73 6.50
C GLN A 226 -63.95 -56.49 6.83
#